data_AF-A0A1H5WL55-F1
#
_entry.id   AF-A0A1H5WL55-F1
#
_cell.length_a   1.000
_cell.length_b   1.000
_cell.length_c   1.000
_cell.angle_alpha   90.00
_cell.angle_beta   90.00
_cell.angle_gamma   90.00
#
_symmetry.space_group_name_H-M   'P 1'
#
loop_
_entity.id
_entity.type
_entity.pdbx_description
1 polymer ?
#
loop_
_entity_poly.entity_id
_entity_poly.type
_entity_poly.pdbx_seq_one_letter_code
_entity_poly.pdbx_strand_id
1 'polypeptide(L)'
;MSRIICLVLSAIFLYSCDDSKKSNFEKEFQDLLFHPENDIEISLNDLSSNFFMLSQEVSISNDEFLVYCNPFPNDPNLIFFYNLVDSAKSFTLDFKSEGPNGVGEMSDFFFHNLDSIFVFDRYSYQMSLVDSSGHVKRKFRLKDSEGIEADENSVIPWMDNKSRAIISDRFLYIPCYPDSDPYFSSYSRENLLMKLDLISGDFDLLLGYPMKYKSGGFWGGPEHILPSIISSLEGNNLVASFPFEDSIYSVDSESGFFKSQVYVKSDIVSQVNPLPEISLDRKVRTKFQLGNDYYFSISKDQYRERYYLIANKRYSDDSIDKIINRESGSPNEQSLMVLSKELQKIGEYQLPKEFSRYGIFIYKSGVYLLNNESENKLILHNISFPSI
;
A
#
# COMPACT_ATOMS: atom_id res chain seq x y z
N MET A 1 -48.60 46.58 36.59
CA MET A 1 -49.28 47.79 36.12
C MET A 1 -48.25 48.66 35.40
N SER A 2 -48.16 48.54 34.07
CA SER A 2 -47.77 49.59 33.12
C SER A 2 -47.74 49.01 31.71
N ARG A 3 -48.61 49.55 30.85
CA ARG A 3 -48.68 49.29 29.40
C ARG A 3 -47.78 50.31 28.70
N ILE A 4 -46.96 49.87 27.74
CA ILE A 4 -46.47 50.69 26.62
C ILE A 4 -46.38 49.72 25.41
N ILE A 5 -47.42 49.70 24.56
CA ILE A 5 -47.52 50.31 23.22
C ILE A 5 -46.78 49.52 22.13
N CYS A 6 -47.61 48.93 21.25
CA CYS A 6 -47.23 48.37 19.96
C CYS A 6 -46.68 49.45 19.02
N LEU A 7 -45.62 49.12 18.29
CA LEU A 7 -45.38 49.68 16.96
C LEU A 7 -44.87 48.58 16.05
N VAL A 8 -45.71 48.27 15.07
CA VAL A 8 -45.50 47.34 13.97
C VAL A 8 -44.53 47.99 12.99
N LEU A 9 -43.44 47.29 12.65
CA LEU A 9 -42.66 47.56 11.44
C LEU A 9 -42.26 46.23 10.82
N SER A 10 -43.12 45.80 9.90
CA SER A 10 -42.87 44.78 8.89
C SER A 10 -41.71 45.24 8.00
N ALA A 11 -40.55 44.58 8.12
CA ALA A 11 -39.51 44.62 7.11
C ALA A 11 -39.28 43.18 6.61
N ILE A 12 -39.98 42.87 5.52
CA ILE A 12 -39.71 41.69 4.69
C ILE A 12 -38.34 41.92 4.05
N PHE A 13 -37.29 41.34 4.62
CA PHE A 13 -36.02 41.19 3.92
C PHE A 13 -36.16 40.01 2.95
N LEU A 14 -36.49 40.35 1.70
CA LEU A 14 -36.20 39.52 0.54
C LEU A 14 -34.68 39.37 0.46
N TYR A 15 -34.14 38.30 1.06
CA TYR A 15 -32.84 37.81 0.65
C TYR A 15 -33.02 37.16 -0.72
N SER A 16 -32.74 37.97 -1.74
CA SER A 16 -32.38 37.50 -3.07
C SER A 16 -31.15 36.62 -2.92
N CYS A 17 -31.34 35.29 -3.02
CA CYS A 17 -30.27 34.39 -3.39
C CYS A 17 -29.82 34.81 -4.78
N ASP A 18 -28.72 35.55 -4.85
CA ASP A 18 -28.00 35.75 -6.09
C ASP A 18 -27.29 34.42 -6.41
N ASP A 19 -28.00 33.59 -7.18
CA ASP A 19 -27.56 32.28 -7.67
C ASP A 19 -26.63 32.47 -8.87
N SER A 20 -25.61 33.32 -8.71
CA SER A 20 -24.67 33.67 -9.79
C SER A 20 -23.25 33.90 -9.28
N LYS A 21 -22.64 32.81 -8.79
CA LYS A 21 -21.21 32.47 -8.94
C LYS A 21 -20.92 31.17 -8.22
N LYS A 22 -21.29 30.05 -8.85
CA LYS A 22 -20.45 28.85 -8.75
C LYS A 22 -19.14 29.20 -9.45
N SER A 23 -18.20 29.79 -8.72
CA SER A 23 -16.81 29.75 -9.13
C SER A 23 -16.43 28.26 -9.18
N ASN A 24 -16.27 27.73 -10.38
CA ASN A 24 -15.38 26.59 -10.57
C ASN A 24 -14.00 27.05 -10.11
N PHE A 25 -13.71 26.90 -8.82
CA PHE A 25 -12.33 26.76 -8.40
C PHE A 25 -11.91 25.38 -8.90
N GLU A 26 -11.35 25.33 -10.10
CA GLU A 26 -10.36 24.30 -10.38
C GLU A 26 -9.33 24.45 -9.27
N LYS A 27 -9.27 23.47 -8.36
CA LYS A 27 -8.24 23.45 -7.34
C LYS A 27 -6.94 23.18 -8.08
N GLU A 28 -6.12 24.21 -8.25
CA GLU A 28 -4.78 24.06 -8.82
C GLU A 28 -3.94 23.26 -7.83
N PHE A 29 -3.53 22.04 -8.23
CA PHE A 29 -2.48 21.32 -7.52
C PHE A 29 -1.20 22.14 -7.57
N GLN A 30 -0.43 22.14 -6.49
CA GLN A 30 0.94 22.63 -6.56
C GLN A 30 1.79 21.59 -7.32
N ASP A 31 2.81 22.06 -8.03
CA ASP A 31 3.76 21.19 -8.71
C ASP A 31 4.79 20.62 -7.73
N LEU A 32 5.19 19.36 -7.95
CA LEU A 32 6.36 18.78 -7.29
C LEU A 32 7.64 19.43 -7.82
N LEU A 33 8.64 19.58 -6.94
CA LEU A 33 9.96 20.05 -7.34
C LEU A 33 10.87 18.83 -7.55
N PHE A 34 11.44 18.71 -8.75
CA PHE A 34 12.39 17.67 -9.10
C PHE A 34 13.82 18.17 -8.97
N HIS A 35 14.71 17.29 -8.52
CA HIS A 35 16.13 17.54 -8.34
C HIS A 35 16.97 16.54 -9.15
N PRO A 36 17.05 16.68 -10.49
CA PRO A 36 17.67 15.69 -11.37
C PRO A 36 19.14 15.42 -11.06
N GLU A 37 19.84 16.37 -10.43
CA GLU A 37 21.22 16.21 -9.98
C GLU A 37 21.38 15.16 -8.86
N ASN A 38 20.28 14.78 -8.21
CA ASN A 38 20.22 13.78 -7.15
C ASN A 38 19.50 12.50 -7.58
N ASP A 39 19.12 12.38 -8.86
CA ASP A 39 18.47 11.17 -9.39
C ASP A 39 19.42 9.97 -9.33
N ILE A 40 18.86 8.80 -9.02
CA ILE A 40 19.62 7.55 -8.94
C ILE A 40 19.24 6.67 -10.12
N GLU A 41 20.23 6.25 -10.89
CA GLU A 41 20.05 5.29 -11.98
C GLU A 41 20.55 3.91 -11.53
N ILE A 42 19.68 2.90 -11.66
CA ILE A 42 20.00 1.50 -11.35
C ILE A 42 19.93 0.71 -12.65
N SER A 43 21.06 0.17 -13.09
CA SER A 43 21.11 -0.71 -14.25
C SER A 43 20.56 -2.10 -13.89
N LEU A 44 19.66 -2.60 -14.72
CA LEU A 44 19.12 -3.95 -14.62
C LEU A 44 19.99 -4.93 -15.39
N ASN A 45 20.02 -6.18 -14.94
CA ASN A 45 20.65 -7.31 -15.61
C ASN A 45 19.60 -8.37 -16.02
N ASP A 46 20.04 -9.43 -16.70
CA ASP A 46 19.17 -10.50 -17.22
C ASP A 46 18.42 -11.30 -16.13
N LEU A 47 18.76 -11.13 -14.85
CA LEU A 47 18.07 -11.76 -13.72
C LEU A 47 17.03 -10.82 -13.09
N SER A 48 17.04 -9.54 -13.46
CA SER A 48 16.22 -8.49 -12.85
C SER A 48 15.15 -7.96 -13.81
N SER A 49 13.96 -7.61 -13.29
CA SER A 49 12.91 -6.97 -14.09
C SER A 49 12.78 -5.49 -13.75
N ASN A 50 12.32 -4.69 -14.69
CA ASN A 50 11.89 -3.33 -14.45
C ASN A 50 10.53 -3.25 -13.73
N PHE A 51 9.88 -4.39 -13.48
CA PHE A 51 8.65 -4.45 -12.71
C PHE A 51 8.81 -5.34 -11.47
N PHE A 52 8.49 -4.76 -10.32
CA PHE A 52 8.39 -5.46 -9.06
C PHE A 52 7.29 -4.80 -8.23
N MET A 53 6.51 -5.62 -7.53
CA MET A 53 5.48 -5.13 -6.59
C MET A 53 6.00 -5.11 -5.15
N LEU A 54 6.99 -5.96 -4.86
CA LEU A 54 7.55 -6.14 -3.53
C LEU A 54 8.96 -5.55 -3.47
N SER A 55 9.08 -4.49 -2.67
CA SER A 55 10.34 -3.80 -2.44
C SER A 55 10.40 -3.21 -1.04
N GLN A 56 11.62 -2.90 -0.58
CA GLN A 56 11.94 -2.34 0.72
C GLN A 56 13.12 -1.38 0.64
N GLU A 57 13.00 -0.21 1.26
CA GLU A 57 14.12 0.67 1.58
C GLU A 57 14.87 0.12 2.78
N VAL A 58 16.17 -0.14 2.61
CA VAL A 58 17.00 -0.74 3.65
C VAL A 58 18.26 0.09 3.84
N SER A 59 18.70 0.23 5.10
CA SER A 59 20.04 0.72 5.40
C SER A 59 20.88 -0.35 6.09
N ILE A 60 22.08 -0.61 5.55
CA ILE A 60 23.05 -1.55 6.12
C ILE A 60 24.35 -0.78 6.32
N SER A 61 24.83 -0.66 7.56
CA SER A 61 26.11 0.01 7.86
C SER A 61 26.24 1.45 7.29
N ASN A 62 25.12 2.20 7.26
CA ASN A 62 24.94 3.54 6.67
C ASN A 62 24.87 3.61 5.14
N ASP A 63 24.99 2.49 4.44
CA ASP A 63 24.68 2.41 3.02
C ASP A 63 23.17 2.25 2.83
N GLU A 64 22.59 2.94 1.86
CA GLU A 64 21.17 2.85 1.51
C GLU A 64 20.99 1.92 0.30
N PHE A 65 20.00 1.04 0.38
CA PHE A 65 19.70 0.04 -0.64
C PHE A 65 18.23 0.06 -1.02
N LEU A 66 17.96 -0.04 -2.32
CA LEU A 66 16.69 -0.54 -2.83
C LEU A 66 16.75 -2.07 -2.85
N VAL A 67 15.86 -2.70 -2.09
CA VAL A 67 15.76 -4.17 -2.01
C VAL A 67 14.47 -4.61 -2.66
N TYR A 68 14.51 -5.57 -3.57
CA TYR A 68 13.30 -6.13 -4.18
C TYR A 68 13.52 -7.56 -4.63
N CYS A 69 12.41 -8.27 -4.86
CA CYS A 69 12.41 -9.56 -5.55
C CYS A 69 11.56 -9.44 -6.81
N ASN A 70 11.86 -10.26 -7.81
CA ASN A 70 11.02 -10.34 -8.99
C ASN A 70 10.01 -11.47 -8.78
N PRO A 71 8.70 -11.20 -8.73
CA PRO A 71 7.72 -12.24 -8.48
C PRO A 71 7.52 -13.21 -9.64
N PHE A 72 8.00 -12.92 -10.87
CA PHE A 72 7.57 -13.63 -12.09
C PHE A 72 8.62 -14.08 -13.14
N PRO A 73 9.95 -14.10 -12.92
CA PRO A 73 10.88 -14.87 -13.76
C PRO A 73 11.08 -16.30 -13.23
N ASN A 74 11.71 -17.16 -14.03
CA ASN A 74 11.94 -18.59 -13.79
C ASN A 74 12.76 -18.93 -12.50
N ASP A 75 13.17 -17.93 -11.71
CA ASP A 75 13.95 -18.07 -10.49
C ASP A 75 13.36 -17.18 -9.38
N PRO A 76 12.30 -17.63 -8.69
CA PRO A 76 11.55 -16.80 -7.74
C PRO A 76 12.32 -16.52 -6.44
N ASN A 77 13.45 -17.18 -6.20
CA ASN A 77 14.12 -17.20 -4.89
C ASN A 77 15.34 -16.25 -4.80
N LEU A 78 15.34 -15.20 -5.61
CA LEU A 78 16.36 -14.14 -5.60
C LEU A 78 15.85 -12.86 -4.94
N ILE A 79 16.64 -12.30 -4.03
CA ILE A 79 16.44 -10.95 -3.49
C ILE A 79 17.62 -10.07 -3.92
N PHE A 80 17.33 -8.99 -4.64
CA PHE A 80 18.32 -8.05 -5.13
C PHE A 80 18.50 -6.90 -4.15
N PHE A 81 19.74 -6.54 -3.85
CA PHE A 81 20.12 -5.39 -3.04
C PHE A 81 20.93 -4.43 -3.92
N TYR A 82 20.32 -3.31 -4.31
CA TYR A 82 20.97 -2.27 -5.10
C TYR A 82 21.37 -1.11 -4.21
N ASN A 83 22.66 -0.91 -4.04
CA ASN A 83 23.18 0.26 -3.33
C ASN A 83 22.90 1.53 -4.16
N LEU A 84 22.42 2.58 -3.50
CA LEU A 84 22.01 3.81 -4.17
C LEU A 84 23.18 4.71 -4.63
N VAL A 85 24.40 4.47 -4.15
CA VAL A 85 25.57 5.33 -4.39
C VAL A 85 26.71 4.57 -5.07
N ASP A 86 27.06 3.40 -4.57
CA ASP A 86 28.19 2.59 -5.02
C ASP A 86 27.72 1.21 -5.48
N SER A 87 27.56 1.05 -6.78
CA SER A 87 27.09 -0.20 -7.39
C SER A 87 27.98 -1.40 -7.10
N ALA A 88 29.25 -1.21 -6.72
CA ALA A 88 30.14 -2.30 -6.31
C ALA A 88 29.74 -2.92 -4.97
N LYS A 89 28.89 -2.24 -4.18
CA LYS A 89 28.31 -2.76 -2.93
C LYS A 89 26.98 -3.47 -3.14
N SER A 90 26.42 -3.46 -4.35
CA SER A 90 25.20 -4.19 -4.67
C SER A 90 25.46 -5.70 -4.66
N PHE A 91 24.48 -6.49 -4.22
CA PHE A 91 24.57 -7.95 -4.14
C PHE A 91 23.20 -8.61 -4.31
N THR A 92 23.20 -9.93 -4.51
CA THR A 92 21.98 -10.73 -4.61
C THR A 92 22.06 -11.86 -3.59
N LEU A 93 20.94 -12.12 -2.92
CA LEU A 93 20.75 -13.31 -2.09
C LEU A 93 20.00 -14.36 -2.90
N ASP A 94 20.52 -15.59 -2.90
CA ASP A 94 19.96 -16.75 -3.60
C ASP A 94 19.57 -17.80 -2.56
N PHE A 95 18.27 -18.08 -2.47
CA PHE A 95 17.72 -19.09 -1.58
C PHE A 95 17.33 -20.36 -2.33
N LYS A 96 17.65 -21.52 -1.78
CA LYS A 96 17.24 -22.79 -2.38
C LYS A 96 15.78 -23.09 -2.07
N SER A 97 15.04 -23.60 -3.04
CA SER A 97 13.66 -24.04 -2.83
C SER A 97 13.59 -25.32 -1.98
N GLU A 98 14.51 -26.26 -2.24
CA GLU A 98 14.55 -27.58 -1.61
C GLU A 98 15.80 -27.81 -0.74
N GLY A 99 15.79 -28.93 0.00
CA GLY A 99 16.88 -29.38 0.86
C GLY A 99 16.78 -28.90 2.31
N PRO A 100 17.82 -29.16 3.13
CA PRO A 100 17.81 -28.81 4.56
C PRO A 100 17.63 -27.31 4.84
N ASN A 101 18.03 -26.46 3.89
CA ASN A 101 17.85 -25.01 3.92
C ASN A 101 16.84 -24.52 2.86
N GLY A 102 15.96 -25.41 2.38
CA GLY A 102 14.96 -25.06 1.37
C GLY A 102 13.88 -24.14 1.92
N VAL A 103 13.60 -23.01 1.27
CA VAL A 103 12.58 -22.03 1.69
C VAL A 103 11.21 -22.24 1.01
N GLY A 104 11.11 -23.17 0.05
CA GLY A 104 9.94 -23.32 -0.81
C GLY A 104 9.97 -22.37 -2.01
N GLU A 105 8.79 -22.08 -2.56
CA GLU A 105 8.63 -21.08 -3.62
C GLU A 105 8.46 -19.70 -2.99
N MET A 106 9.47 -18.84 -3.09
CA MET A 106 9.41 -17.50 -2.50
C MET A 106 8.35 -16.67 -3.23
N SER A 107 7.32 -16.32 -2.48
CA SER A 107 6.21 -15.47 -2.91
C SER A 107 6.29 -14.06 -2.34
N ASP A 108 6.85 -13.93 -1.14
CA ASP A 108 7.11 -12.65 -0.48
C ASP A 108 8.37 -12.74 0.40
N PHE A 109 8.85 -11.58 0.85
CA PHE A 109 9.93 -11.47 1.81
C PHE A 109 9.75 -10.25 2.71
N PHE A 110 10.41 -10.29 3.87
CA PHE A 110 10.66 -9.12 4.71
C PHE A 110 12.10 -9.15 5.22
N PHE A 111 12.88 -8.13 4.86
CA PHE A 111 14.24 -7.98 5.35
C PHE A 111 14.21 -7.20 6.67
N HIS A 112 14.63 -7.83 7.76
CA HIS A 112 14.87 -7.13 9.02
C HIS A 112 16.35 -6.77 9.17
N ASN A 113 17.25 -7.74 8.95
CA ASN A 113 18.69 -7.55 8.86
C ASN A 113 19.34 -8.79 8.19
N LEU A 114 20.67 -8.78 8.00
CA LEU A 114 21.40 -9.88 7.37
C LEU A 114 21.32 -11.22 8.13
N ASP A 115 20.98 -11.19 9.41
CA ASP A 115 20.82 -12.40 10.25
C ASP A 115 19.34 -12.82 10.36
N SER A 116 18.40 -12.02 9.86
CA SER A 116 16.96 -12.25 10.03
C SER A 116 16.20 -11.73 8.82
N ILE A 117 16.01 -12.63 7.87
CA ILE A 117 15.23 -12.44 6.66
C ILE A 117 14.06 -13.41 6.73
N PHE A 118 12.85 -12.90 6.55
CA PHE A 118 11.64 -13.71 6.56
C PHE A 118 11.23 -13.97 5.12
N VAL A 119 11.24 -15.23 4.71
CA VAL A 119 10.91 -15.66 3.34
C VAL A 119 9.60 -16.44 3.38
N PHE A 120 8.64 -16.05 2.57
CA PHE A 120 7.28 -16.58 2.60
C PHE A 120 7.01 -17.44 1.38
N ASP A 121 6.49 -18.63 1.62
CA ASP A 121 5.86 -19.49 0.63
C ASP A 121 4.36 -19.52 0.97
N ARG A 122 3.62 -18.60 0.33
CA ARG A 122 2.25 -18.30 0.73
C ARG A 122 1.30 -19.48 0.55
N TYR A 123 1.46 -20.27 -0.51
CA TYR A 123 0.52 -21.36 -0.82
C TYR A 123 0.86 -22.65 -0.08
N SER A 124 2.06 -22.76 0.51
CA SER A 124 2.35 -23.78 1.52
C SER A 124 2.05 -23.34 2.95
N TYR A 125 1.57 -22.10 3.15
CA TYR A 125 1.35 -21.46 4.44
C TYR A 125 2.59 -21.54 5.33
N GLN A 126 3.75 -21.22 4.77
CA GLN A 126 5.03 -21.32 5.47
C GLN A 126 5.80 -20.00 5.41
N MET A 127 6.48 -19.69 6.52
CA MET A 127 7.51 -18.67 6.56
C MET A 127 8.82 -19.28 7.07
N SER A 128 9.91 -19.03 6.38
CA SER A 128 11.27 -19.39 6.81
C SER A 128 11.98 -18.16 7.37
N LEU A 129 12.56 -18.28 8.57
CA LEU A 129 13.54 -17.33 9.09
C LEU A 129 14.94 -17.78 8.64
N VAL A 130 15.59 -16.97 7.82
CA VAL A 130 16.88 -17.28 7.19
C VAL A 130 17.88 -16.15 7.43
N ASP A 131 19.17 -16.47 7.36
CA ASP A 131 20.23 -15.45 7.28
C ASP A 131 20.68 -15.23 5.82
N SER A 132 21.57 -14.25 5.63
CA SER A 132 22.09 -13.87 4.32
C SER A 132 23.00 -14.93 3.68
N SER A 133 23.37 -15.99 4.40
CA SER A 133 24.06 -17.15 3.81
C SER A 133 23.10 -18.18 3.22
N GLY A 134 21.80 -17.99 3.44
CA GLY A 134 20.75 -18.92 3.04
C GLY A 134 20.51 -20.04 4.05
N HIS A 135 21.07 -19.96 5.26
CA HIS A 135 20.81 -20.97 6.29
C HIS A 135 19.44 -20.75 6.93
N VAL A 136 18.60 -21.79 6.92
CA VAL A 136 17.26 -21.74 7.55
C VAL A 136 17.41 -22.01 9.04
N LYS A 137 17.09 -21.00 9.85
CA LYS A 137 17.14 -21.09 11.32
C LYS A 137 15.88 -21.71 11.88
N ARG A 138 14.73 -21.38 11.29
CA ARG A 138 13.42 -21.85 11.72
C ARG A 138 12.40 -21.73 10.60
N LYS A 139 11.41 -22.62 10.62
CA LYS A 139 10.20 -22.52 9.81
C LYS A 139 8.98 -22.36 10.70
N PHE A 140 8.05 -21.55 10.25
CA PHE A 140 6.79 -21.26 10.90
C PHE A 140 5.66 -21.68 9.97
N ARG A 141 4.64 -22.31 10.55
CA ARG A 141 3.40 -22.59 9.87
C ARG A 141 2.45 -21.42 10.09
N LEU A 142 1.86 -20.91 9.02
CA LEU A 142 0.99 -19.73 9.01
C LEU A 142 -0.49 -20.13 8.91
N LYS A 143 -0.83 -21.31 9.41
CA LYS A 143 -2.16 -21.89 9.33
C LYS A 143 -2.36 -22.96 10.39
N ASP A 144 -3.52 -22.96 11.03
CA ASP A 144 -3.85 -23.89 12.12
C ASP A 144 -4.08 -25.33 11.62
N SER A 145 -4.89 -25.51 10.58
CA SER A 145 -5.18 -26.86 10.09
C SER A 145 -3.94 -27.47 9.44
N GLU A 146 -3.84 -28.80 9.45
CA GLU A 146 -2.84 -29.54 8.69
C GLU A 146 -3.06 -29.43 7.16
N GLY A 147 -2.00 -29.65 6.37
CA GLY A 147 -2.05 -29.67 4.90
C GLY A 147 -2.06 -28.28 4.21
N ILE A 148 -2.16 -28.26 2.88
CA ILE A 148 -2.10 -27.03 2.07
C ILE A 148 -3.47 -26.57 1.53
N GLU A 149 -4.53 -27.33 1.78
CA GLU A 149 -5.87 -27.00 1.29
C GLU A 149 -6.44 -25.83 2.07
N ALA A 150 -6.98 -24.79 1.42
CA ALA A 150 -7.56 -23.66 2.12
C ALA A 150 -8.78 -24.07 2.98
N ASP A 151 -8.87 -23.51 4.18
CA ASP A 151 -10.06 -23.59 5.03
C ASP A 151 -10.65 -22.20 5.28
N GLU A 152 -11.68 -22.11 6.11
CA GLU A 152 -12.36 -20.84 6.33
C GLU A 152 -11.49 -19.78 7.05
N ASN A 153 -10.52 -20.20 7.86
CA ASN A 153 -9.62 -19.31 8.59
C ASN A 153 -8.26 -19.17 7.91
N SER A 154 -8.04 -19.88 6.80
CA SER A 154 -6.85 -19.69 5.97
C SER A 154 -6.68 -18.24 5.56
N VAL A 155 -5.48 -17.72 5.81
CA VAL A 155 -5.02 -16.46 5.25
C VAL A 155 -3.68 -16.68 4.57
N ILE A 156 -3.45 -15.97 3.48
CA ILE A 156 -2.17 -15.94 2.78
C ILE A 156 -1.46 -14.61 3.08
N PRO A 157 -0.15 -14.62 3.35
CA PRO A 157 0.66 -13.41 3.32
C PRO A 157 0.51 -12.71 1.98
N TRP A 158 0.35 -11.40 2.01
CA TRP A 158 0.36 -10.57 0.81
C TRP A 158 1.08 -9.27 1.11
N MET A 159 2.33 -9.18 0.67
CA MET A 159 3.14 -7.98 0.83
C MET A 159 3.41 -7.33 -0.51
N ASP A 160 3.32 -6.01 -0.53
CA ASP A 160 3.71 -5.18 -1.64
C ASP A 160 4.26 -3.85 -1.09
N ASN A 161 4.47 -2.87 -1.95
CA ASN A 161 4.93 -1.55 -1.54
C ASN A 161 3.95 -0.79 -0.62
N LYS A 162 2.68 -1.22 -0.52
CA LYS A 162 1.64 -0.60 0.33
C LYS A 162 1.65 -1.14 1.75
N SER A 163 2.04 -2.41 1.89
CA SER A 163 1.92 -3.17 3.13
C SER A 163 3.08 -4.13 3.25
N ARG A 164 3.89 -3.93 4.30
CA ARG A 164 5.04 -4.77 4.61
C ARG A 164 4.87 -5.36 5.99
N ALA A 165 5.54 -6.48 6.24
CA ALA A 165 5.64 -7.00 7.59
C ALA A 165 6.32 -5.98 8.53
N ILE A 166 5.92 -6.01 9.79
CA ILE A 166 6.41 -5.12 10.84
C ILE A 166 6.87 -6.00 11.99
N ILE A 167 8.09 -5.77 12.46
CA ILE A 167 8.61 -6.46 13.65
C ILE A 167 8.52 -5.52 14.86
N SER A 168 8.02 -6.05 15.98
CA SER A 168 7.99 -5.34 17.26
C SER A 168 8.21 -6.34 18.38
N ASP A 169 9.32 -6.17 19.11
CA ASP A 169 9.76 -7.09 20.16
C ASP A 169 9.80 -8.56 19.67
N ARG A 170 8.99 -9.45 20.24
CA ARG A 170 8.91 -10.87 19.86
C ARG A 170 7.93 -11.18 18.74
N PHE A 171 7.17 -10.19 18.25
CA PHE A 171 6.08 -10.40 17.30
C PHE A 171 6.42 -9.90 15.90
N LEU A 172 5.99 -10.67 14.90
CA LEU A 172 5.98 -10.28 13.50
C LEU A 172 4.53 -10.08 13.06
N TYR A 173 4.22 -8.88 12.60
CA TYR A 173 2.92 -8.53 12.05
C TYR A 173 2.98 -8.66 10.53
N ILE A 174 2.19 -9.55 9.94
CA ILE A 174 2.24 -9.92 8.52
C ILE A 174 0.92 -9.48 7.89
N PRO A 175 0.92 -8.56 6.90
CA PRO A 175 -0.27 -8.26 6.12
C PRO A 175 -0.78 -9.50 5.40
N CYS A 176 -2.08 -9.75 5.52
CA CYS A 176 -2.70 -10.99 5.04
C CYS A 176 -3.96 -10.72 4.21
N TYR A 177 -4.31 -11.71 3.42
CA TYR A 177 -5.57 -11.79 2.70
C TYR A 177 -6.24 -13.14 3.00
N PRO A 178 -7.56 -13.21 3.24
CA PRO A 178 -8.23 -14.50 3.33
C PRO A 178 -8.01 -15.36 2.08
N ASP A 179 -7.60 -16.61 2.25
CA ASP A 179 -7.43 -17.56 1.14
C ASP A 179 -8.75 -18.18 0.69
N SER A 180 -9.74 -17.30 0.57
CA SER A 180 -11.04 -17.55 -0.02
C SER A 180 -11.09 -16.79 -1.34
N ASP A 181 -11.92 -17.23 -2.28
CA ASP A 181 -12.10 -16.50 -3.53
C ASP A 181 -12.41 -15.02 -3.23
N PRO A 182 -11.57 -14.06 -3.70
CA PRO A 182 -11.70 -12.65 -3.35
C PRO A 182 -12.99 -12.00 -3.86
N TYR A 183 -13.66 -12.67 -4.79
CA TYR A 183 -14.94 -12.28 -5.34
C TYR A 183 -16.13 -12.69 -4.45
N PHE A 184 -15.91 -13.57 -3.46
CA PHE A 184 -16.89 -14.02 -2.47
C PHE A 184 -16.53 -13.46 -1.08
N SER A 185 -16.56 -12.14 -1.00
CA SER A 185 -16.43 -11.27 0.18
C SER A 185 -16.40 -11.95 1.56
N SER A 186 -15.20 -12.07 2.13
CA SER A 186 -14.92 -12.42 3.53
C SER A 186 -14.73 -11.18 4.44
N TYR A 187 -15.33 -10.04 4.06
CA TYR A 187 -15.15 -8.73 4.70
C TYR A 187 -15.67 -8.61 6.14
N SER A 188 -16.34 -9.65 6.66
CA SER A 188 -16.86 -9.68 8.03
C SER A 188 -15.83 -10.10 9.07
N ARG A 189 -14.73 -10.76 8.65
CA ARG A 189 -13.73 -11.39 9.51
C ARG A 189 -12.56 -10.46 9.85
N GLU A 190 -11.84 -10.82 10.90
CA GLU A 190 -10.55 -10.23 11.29
C GLU A 190 -9.45 -11.12 10.71
N ASN A 191 -8.95 -10.74 9.54
CA ASN A 191 -8.07 -11.60 8.73
C ASN A 191 -7.15 -10.79 7.80
N LEU A 192 -6.95 -9.51 8.09
CA LEU A 192 -6.11 -8.61 7.30
C LEU A 192 -4.68 -8.50 7.83
N LEU A 193 -4.44 -8.97 9.05
CA LEU A 193 -3.14 -8.91 9.70
C LEU A 193 -2.94 -10.15 10.56
N MET A 194 -1.84 -10.86 10.37
CA MET A 194 -1.43 -11.93 11.28
C MET A 194 -0.42 -11.38 12.27
N LYS A 195 -0.59 -11.65 13.56
CA LYS A 195 0.40 -11.42 14.61
C LYS A 195 1.04 -12.75 14.98
N LEU A 196 2.25 -13.00 14.48
CA LEU A 196 3.01 -14.22 14.71
C LEU A 196 3.99 -14.03 15.87
N ASP A 197 3.98 -14.95 16.82
CA ASP A 197 4.98 -15.03 17.90
C ASP A 197 6.25 -15.73 17.40
N LEU A 198 7.37 -15.02 17.33
CA LEU A 198 8.62 -15.57 16.80
C LEU A 198 9.27 -16.61 17.74
N ILE A 199 8.81 -16.71 19.00
CA ILE A 199 9.32 -17.67 19.98
C ILE A 199 8.46 -18.93 19.99
N SER A 200 7.14 -18.84 20.15
CA SER A 200 6.31 -20.05 20.18
C SER A 200 5.95 -20.56 18.77
N GLY A 201 5.77 -19.64 17.82
CA GLY A 201 5.24 -19.92 16.49
C GLY A 201 3.71 -19.90 16.41
N ASP A 202 3.04 -19.60 17.52
CA ASP A 202 1.59 -19.36 17.54
C ASP A 202 1.27 -18.01 16.89
N PHE A 203 0.07 -17.86 16.35
CA PHE A 203 -0.36 -16.61 15.76
C PHE A 203 -1.82 -16.29 16.09
N ASP A 204 -2.15 -15.00 16.05
CA ASP A 204 -3.51 -14.48 16.05
C ASP A 204 -3.82 -13.79 14.72
N LEU A 205 -5.06 -13.88 14.27
CA LEU A 205 -5.56 -13.07 13.17
C LEU A 205 -6.24 -11.81 13.72
N LEU A 206 -5.83 -10.67 13.18
CA LEU A 206 -6.20 -9.35 13.61
C LEU A 206 -6.73 -8.53 12.43
N LEU A 207 -7.30 -7.37 12.78
CA LEU A 207 -7.77 -6.33 11.88
C LEU A 207 -8.87 -6.80 10.92
N GLY A 208 -10.08 -6.31 11.16
CA GLY A 208 -11.20 -6.45 10.24
C GLY A 208 -11.32 -5.26 9.29
N TYR A 209 -12.20 -5.40 8.31
CA TYR A 209 -12.56 -4.30 7.43
C TYR A 209 -13.46 -3.25 8.13
N PRO A 210 -13.41 -1.97 7.71
CA PRO A 210 -14.37 -0.96 8.09
C PRO A 210 -15.81 -1.38 7.74
N MET A 211 -16.79 -0.82 8.47
CA MET A 211 -18.20 -1.18 8.31
C MET A 211 -18.72 -1.04 6.87
N LYS A 212 -18.18 -0.08 6.10
CA LYS A 212 -18.54 0.14 4.69
C LYS A 212 -18.36 -1.14 3.86
N TYR A 213 -17.22 -1.80 3.99
CA TYR A 213 -16.87 -3.03 3.25
C TYR A 213 -17.72 -4.24 3.64
N LYS A 214 -18.35 -4.20 4.84
CA LYS A 214 -19.26 -5.26 5.31
C LYS A 214 -20.64 -5.22 4.64
N SER A 215 -20.87 -4.28 3.73
CA SER A 215 -22.10 -4.14 2.96
C SER A 215 -21.83 -4.27 1.45
N GLY A 216 -22.80 -4.82 0.71
CA GLY A 216 -22.70 -5.01 -0.74
C GLY A 216 -22.04 -6.33 -1.16
N GLY A 217 -21.99 -6.58 -2.48
CA GLY A 217 -21.51 -7.83 -3.06
C GLY A 217 -20.01 -7.82 -3.36
N PHE A 218 -19.55 -6.85 -4.17
CA PHE A 218 -18.18 -6.84 -4.69
C PHE A 218 -17.51 -5.47 -4.59
N TRP A 219 -16.34 -5.43 -3.96
CA TRP A 219 -15.51 -4.25 -3.71
C TRP A 219 -14.23 -4.21 -4.57
N GLY A 220 -14.13 -5.02 -5.63
CA GLY A 220 -12.91 -5.08 -6.42
C GLY A 220 -11.96 -6.20 -5.99
N GLY A 221 -10.78 -6.21 -6.60
CA GLY A 221 -9.76 -7.25 -6.38
C GLY A 221 -8.78 -6.81 -5.29
N PRO A 222 -7.65 -7.54 -5.13
CA PRO A 222 -6.67 -7.29 -4.08
C PRO A 222 -6.31 -5.80 -3.90
N GLU A 223 -6.09 -5.06 -4.99
CA GLU A 223 -5.73 -3.62 -4.91
C GLU A 223 -6.79 -2.69 -4.30
N HIS A 224 -8.05 -3.12 -4.25
CA HIS A 224 -9.19 -2.31 -3.78
C HIS A 224 -9.70 -2.74 -2.40
N ILE A 225 -9.18 -3.86 -1.90
CA ILE A 225 -9.64 -4.49 -0.66
C ILE A 225 -8.49 -4.64 0.35
N LEU A 226 -7.25 -4.80 -0.11
CA LEU A 226 -6.10 -4.80 0.78
C LEU A 226 -5.80 -3.38 1.26
N PRO A 227 -5.81 -3.12 2.58
CA PRO A 227 -5.34 -1.86 3.10
C PRO A 227 -3.82 -1.77 3.01
N SER A 228 -3.32 -0.53 2.97
CA SER A 228 -1.94 -0.27 3.39
C SER A 228 -1.84 -0.37 4.91
N ILE A 229 -0.88 -1.11 5.45
CA ILE A 229 -0.64 -1.25 6.89
C ILE A 229 0.84 -0.97 7.17
N ILE A 230 1.10 0.06 7.98
CA ILE A 230 2.45 0.48 8.36
C ILE A 230 2.52 0.74 9.87
N SER A 231 3.74 0.85 10.40
CA SER A 231 3.93 1.34 11.78
C SER A 231 3.66 2.83 11.86
N SER A 232 3.14 3.29 13.00
CA SER A 232 3.00 4.72 13.30
C SER A 232 4.37 5.42 13.45
N LEU A 233 4.39 6.74 13.24
CA LEU A 233 5.44 7.65 13.70
C LEU A 233 5.34 7.91 15.21
N GLU A 234 4.15 7.73 15.79
CA GLU A 234 3.88 7.94 17.21
C GLU A 234 3.44 6.64 17.89
N GLY A 235 4.24 6.21 18.88
CA GLY A 235 3.94 5.05 19.71
C GLY A 235 4.00 3.70 18.99
N ASN A 236 3.45 2.67 19.63
CA ASN A 236 3.47 1.28 19.14
C ASN A 236 2.20 0.89 18.36
N ASN A 237 1.46 1.86 17.82
CA ASN A 237 0.27 1.59 17.02
C ASN A 237 0.63 1.34 15.55
N LEU A 238 -0.30 0.71 14.84
CA LEU A 238 -0.27 0.60 13.37
C LEU A 238 -1.14 1.70 12.76
N VAL A 239 -0.88 1.98 11.49
CA VAL A 239 -1.68 2.89 10.65
C VAL A 239 -2.21 2.08 9.48
N ALA A 240 -3.53 2.14 9.27
CA ALA A 240 -4.21 1.45 8.18
C ALA A 240 -4.93 2.43 7.26
N SER A 241 -4.73 2.30 5.95
CA SER A 241 -5.41 3.08 4.91
C SER A 241 -6.15 2.14 3.96
N PHE A 242 -7.46 2.27 3.86
CA PHE A 242 -8.29 1.41 3.02
C PHE A 242 -8.58 2.08 1.66
N PRO A 243 -8.56 1.33 0.53
CA PRO A 243 -8.63 1.94 -0.80
C PRO A 243 -9.87 2.80 -1.07
N PHE A 244 -11.01 2.54 -0.44
CA PHE A 244 -12.24 3.29 -0.65
C PHE A 244 -12.71 4.07 0.59
N GLU A 245 -11.84 4.30 1.56
CA GLU A 245 -12.14 5.16 2.72
C GLU A 245 -11.37 6.46 2.64
N ASP A 246 -12.06 7.58 2.82
CA ASP A 246 -11.44 8.90 2.97
C ASP A 246 -10.74 9.07 4.33
N SER A 247 -10.70 8.03 5.17
CA SER A 247 -10.11 8.08 6.51
C SER A 247 -8.93 7.13 6.64
N ILE A 248 -7.91 7.60 7.36
CA ILE A 248 -6.81 6.75 7.84
C ILE A 248 -7.10 6.37 9.28
N TYR A 249 -6.83 5.11 9.63
CA TYR A 249 -7.13 4.53 10.92
C TYR A 249 -5.86 4.30 11.72
N SER A 250 -5.88 4.67 13.01
CA SER A 250 -4.90 4.16 13.98
C SER A 250 -5.42 2.84 14.54
N VAL A 251 -4.58 1.82 14.50
CA VAL A 251 -4.92 0.44 14.91
C VAL A 251 -4.06 0.06 16.11
N ASP A 252 -4.69 -0.49 17.15
CA ASP A 252 -3.98 -1.12 18.25
C ASP A 252 -3.25 -2.36 17.76
N SER A 253 -1.93 -2.43 17.92
CA SER A 253 -1.14 -3.58 17.47
C SER A 253 -1.41 -4.84 18.28
N GLU A 254 -1.81 -4.72 19.55
CA GLU A 254 -2.08 -5.88 20.39
C GLU A 254 -3.43 -6.53 20.07
N SER A 255 -4.48 -5.72 19.90
CA SER A 255 -5.86 -6.21 19.72
C SER A 255 -6.37 -6.13 18.28
N GLY A 256 -5.69 -5.42 17.38
CA GLY A 256 -6.15 -5.18 16.01
C GLY A 256 -7.35 -4.22 15.87
N PHE A 257 -7.78 -3.55 16.95
CA PHE A 257 -8.95 -2.66 16.93
C PHE A 257 -8.60 -1.23 16.50
N PHE A 258 -9.54 -0.58 15.82
CA PHE A 258 -9.45 0.84 15.50
C PHE A 258 -9.52 1.69 16.77
N LYS A 259 -8.44 2.43 17.07
CA LYS A 259 -8.38 3.39 18.19
C LYS A 259 -8.98 4.74 17.82
N SER A 260 -8.66 5.22 16.63
CA SER A 260 -9.09 6.52 16.11
C SER A 260 -9.00 6.54 14.59
N GLN A 261 -9.61 7.55 13.99
CA GLN A 261 -9.54 7.78 12.55
C GLN A 261 -9.39 9.27 12.25
N VAL A 262 -8.73 9.60 11.15
CA VAL A 262 -8.57 10.97 10.64
C VAL A 262 -9.08 11.04 9.21
N TYR A 263 -9.99 11.99 8.95
CA TYR A 263 -10.54 12.22 7.62
C TYR A 263 -9.54 13.00 6.74
N VAL A 264 -9.07 12.36 5.67
CA VAL A 264 -8.03 12.84 4.74
C VAL A 264 -8.47 12.63 3.29
N LYS A 265 -9.52 13.33 2.87
CA LYS A 265 -10.00 13.20 1.49
C LYS A 265 -9.02 13.79 0.46
N SER A 266 -8.68 12.99 -0.55
CA SER A 266 -8.02 13.43 -1.78
C SER A 266 -8.98 14.26 -2.64
N ASP A 267 -8.41 15.24 -3.35
CA ASP A 267 -9.17 16.09 -4.26
C ASP A 267 -9.56 15.37 -5.56
N ILE A 268 -8.90 14.24 -5.91
CA ILE A 268 -9.23 13.45 -7.10
C ILE A 268 -10.16 12.26 -6.83
N VAL A 269 -10.31 11.82 -5.57
CA VAL A 269 -11.08 10.62 -5.21
C VAL A 269 -12.54 10.95 -4.95
N SER A 270 -13.43 10.26 -5.67
CA SER A 270 -14.87 10.27 -5.43
C SER A 270 -15.34 9.08 -4.60
N GLN A 271 -16.53 9.18 -4.01
CA GLN A 271 -17.08 8.10 -3.19
C GLN A 271 -17.43 6.89 -4.07
N VAL A 272 -16.88 5.74 -3.68
CA VAL A 272 -17.16 4.44 -4.33
C VAL A 272 -18.19 3.65 -3.53
N ASN A 273 -19.12 3.02 -4.26
CA ASN A 273 -20.08 2.05 -3.75
C ASN A 273 -19.77 0.67 -4.38
N PRO A 274 -20.05 -0.43 -3.67
CA PRO A 274 -19.80 -1.77 -4.21
C PRO A 274 -20.79 -2.10 -5.32
N LEU A 275 -20.48 -3.12 -6.13
CA LEU A 275 -21.54 -3.78 -6.89
C LEU A 275 -22.52 -4.42 -5.90
N PRO A 276 -23.85 -4.31 -6.13
CA PRO A 276 -24.86 -4.83 -5.23
C PRO A 276 -24.79 -6.36 -5.12
N GLU A 277 -24.47 -7.05 -6.21
CA GLU A 277 -24.33 -8.50 -6.28
C GLU A 277 -22.96 -8.89 -6.83
N ILE A 278 -22.49 -10.08 -6.45
CA ILE A 278 -21.26 -10.67 -6.98
C ILE A 278 -21.51 -11.05 -8.45
N SER A 279 -20.65 -10.59 -9.36
CA SER A 279 -20.68 -10.99 -10.77
C SER A 279 -19.53 -11.93 -11.10
N LEU A 280 -19.83 -13.11 -11.62
CA LEU A 280 -18.83 -14.05 -12.15
C LEU A 280 -18.29 -13.63 -13.52
N ASP A 281 -18.86 -12.60 -14.15
CA ASP A 281 -18.33 -12.05 -15.40
C ASP A 281 -17.06 -11.22 -15.13
N ARG A 282 -15.92 -11.71 -15.63
CA ARG A 282 -14.63 -11.01 -15.55
C ARG A 282 -14.71 -9.59 -16.11
N LYS A 283 -15.43 -9.35 -17.22
CA LYS A 283 -15.52 -8.01 -17.82
C LYS A 283 -16.23 -7.04 -16.90
N VAL A 284 -17.31 -7.47 -16.25
CA VAL A 284 -18.03 -6.66 -15.26
C VAL A 284 -17.12 -6.32 -14.09
N ARG A 285 -16.38 -7.30 -13.55
CA ARG A 285 -15.46 -7.09 -12.43
C ARG A 285 -14.28 -6.18 -12.79
N THR A 286 -13.65 -6.40 -13.94
CA THR A 286 -12.53 -5.57 -14.41
C THR A 286 -13.00 -4.14 -14.69
N LYS A 287 -14.17 -3.96 -15.32
CA LYS A 287 -14.76 -2.63 -15.54
C LYS A 287 -15.04 -1.90 -14.23
N PHE A 288 -15.56 -2.62 -13.22
CA PHE A 288 -15.78 -2.04 -11.90
C PHE A 288 -14.46 -1.63 -11.24
N GLN A 289 -13.45 -2.51 -11.19
CA GLN A 289 -12.14 -2.20 -10.60
C GLN A 289 -11.51 -0.96 -11.25
N LEU A 290 -11.38 -0.96 -12.57
CA LEU A 290 -10.70 0.13 -13.28
C LEU A 290 -11.53 1.42 -13.36
N GLY A 291 -12.85 1.32 -13.17
CA GLY A 291 -13.80 2.43 -13.26
C GLY A 291 -13.99 3.23 -11.99
N ASN A 292 -13.28 2.90 -10.91
CA ASN A 292 -13.39 3.56 -9.61
C ASN A 292 -12.08 4.26 -9.20
N ASP A 293 -12.22 5.37 -8.47
CA ASP A 293 -11.10 6.05 -7.82
C ASP A 293 -10.75 5.33 -6.51
N TYR A 294 -9.49 5.36 -6.07
CA TYR A 294 -9.06 4.67 -4.85
C TYR A 294 -7.76 5.22 -4.28
N TYR A 295 -7.58 5.07 -2.96
CA TYR A 295 -6.30 5.21 -2.28
C TYR A 295 -5.47 3.93 -2.45
N PHE A 296 -4.15 4.07 -2.54
CA PHE A 296 -3.28 2.95 -2.91
C PHE A 296 -2.28 2.57 -1.83
N SER A 297 -1.27 3.41 -1.58
CA SER A 297 -0.20 3.14 -0.61
C SER A 297 -0.06 4.31 0.36
N ILE A 298 0.08 4.02 1.65
CA ILE A 298 0.61 4.97 2.62
C ILE A 298 2.05 4.58 3.01
N SER A 299 2.97 5.54 2.92
CA SER A 299 4.38 5.35 3.25
C SER A 299 4.80 6.30 4.37
N LYS A 300 5.64 5.80 5.28
CA LYS A 300 6.14 6.56 6.43
C LYS A 300 7.49 7.21 6.13
N ASP A 301 7.58 8.52 6.30
CA ASP A 301 8.86 9.22 6.35
C ASP A 301 9.27 9.49 7.80
N GLN A 302 10.10 8.59 8.31
CA GLN A 302 10.69 8.69 9.65
C GLN A 302 11.76 9.78 9.77
N TYR A 303 12.33 10.24 8.66
CA TYR A 303 13.40 11.26 8.67
C TYR A 303 12.82 12.67 8.70
N ARG A 304 11.63 12.85 8.14
CA ARG A 304 10.93 14.14 8.02
C ARG A 304 9.61 14.19 8.80
N GLU A 305 9.33 13.16 9.60
CA GLU A 305 8.16 13.03 10.47
C GLU A 305 6.82 13.29 9.75
N ARG A 306 6.61 12.63 8.60
CA ARG A 306 5.39 12.76 7.79
C ARG A 306 5.02 11.45 7.11
N TYR A 307 3.83 11.43 6.50
CA TYR A 307 3.40 10.31 5.65
C TYR A 307 3.10 10.79 4.23
N TYR A 308 3.16 9.84 3.31
CA TYR A 308 2.81 10.03 1.92
C TYR A 308 1.72 9.05 1.54
N LEU A 309 0.59 9.54 1.03
CA LEU A 309 -0.55 8.73 0.60
C LEU A 309 -0.78 8.92 -0.89
N ILE A 310 -0.74 7.82 -1.66
CA ILE A 310 -1.05 7.85 -3.09
C ILE A 310 -2.55 7.66 -3.30
N ALA A 311 -3.15 8.57 -4.06
CA ALA A 311 -4.52 8.46 -4.55
C ALA A 311 -4.53 8.28 -6.07
N ASN A 312 -5.48 7.48 -6.56
CA ASN A 312 -5.63 7.11 -7.96
C ASN A 312 -7.01 7.52 -8.45
N LYS A 313 -7.05 8.20 -9.60
CA LYS A 313 -8.28 8.37 -10.37
C LYS A 313 -8.63 7.06 -11.08
N ARG A 314 -9.90 6.85 -11.39
CA ARG A 314 -10.31 5.81 -12.34
C ARG A 314 -9.61 5.95 -13.68
N TYR A 315 -9.49 4.84 -14.40
CA TYR A 315 -9.02 4.84 -15.79
C TYR A 315 -10.05 5.52 -16.72
N SER A 316 -9.58 6.04 -17.86
CA SER A 316 -10.48 6.50 -18.93
C SER A 316 -11.25 5.33 -19.53
N ASP A 317 -12.47 5.56 -20.02
CA ASP A 317 -13.27 4.50 -20.65
C ASP A 317 -12.53 3.82 -21.82
N ASP A 318 -11.79 4.59 -22.63
CA ASP A 318 -10.91 4.06 -23.69
C ASP A 318 -9.83 3.09 -23.14
N SER A 319 -9.18 3.47 -22.03
CA SER A 319 -8.16 2.61 -21.41
C SER A 319 -8.78 1.35 -20.81
N ILE A 320 -9.96 1.47 -20.19
CA ILE A 320 -10.70 0.34 -19.64
C ILE A 320 -11.04 -0.65 -20.75
N ASP A 321 -11.58 -0.17 -21.87
CA ASP A 321 -11.98 -1.01 -23.00
C ASP A 321 -10.75 -1.72 -23.62
N LYS A 322 -9.62 -1.01 -23.78
CA LYS A 322 -8.34 -1.60 -24.22
C LYS A 322 -7.87 -2.71 -23.27
N ILE A 323 -7.80 -2.43 -21.96
CA ILE A 323 -7.34 -3.39 -20.96
C ILE A 323 -8.24 -4.64 -20.92
N ILE A 324 -9.57 -4.47 -21.01
CA ILE A 324 -10.52 -5.58 -21.08
C ILE A 324 -10.26 -6.46 -22.31
N ASN A 325 -9.85 -5.87 -23.42
CA ASN A 325 -9.48 -6.55 -24.66
C ASN A 325 -8.01 -7.00 -24.72
N ARG A 326 -7.26 -6.90 -23.60
CA ARG A 326 -5.84 -7.27 -23.47
C ARG A 326 -4.90 -6.41 -24.31
N GLU A 327 -5.29 -5.16 -24.56
CA GLU A 327 -4.45 -4.12 -25.15
C GLU A 327 -3.93 -3.18 -24.06
N SER A 328 -2.85 -2.45 -24.36
CA SER A 328 -2.30 -1.46 -23.44
C SER A 328 -3.19 -0.24 -23.32
N GLY A 329 -3.74 0.00 -22.13
CA GLY A 329 -4.41 1.25 -21.78
C GLY A 329 -3.43 2.34 -21.36
N SER A 330 -3.87 3.59 -21.32
CA SER A 330 -3.09 4.66 -20.69
C SER A 330 -3.17 4.56 -19.17
N PRO A 331 -2.10 4.93 -18.44
CA PRO A 331 -2.15 5.01 -16.98
C PRO A 331 -3.19 6.04 -16.53
N ASN A 332 -3.81 5.76 -15.39
CA ASN A 332 -4.73 6.66 -14.71
C ASN A 332 -3.97 7.82 -14.05
N GLU A 333 -4.69 8.91 -13.76
CA GLU A 333 -4.13 10.05 -13.03
C GLU A 333 -3.91 9.71 -11.56
N GLN A 334 -2.84 10.24 -10.98
CA GLN A 334 -2.43 9.95 -9.60
C GLN A 334 -2.11 11.24 -8.86
N SER A 335 -2.36 11.29 -7.56
CA SER A 335 -1.88 12.36 -6.71
C SER A 335 -1.13 11.81 -5.50
N LEU A 336 -0.19 12.60 -5.02
CA LEU A 336 0.59 12.36 -3.82
C LEU A 336 0.13 13.32 -2.73
N MET A 337 -0.53 12.78 -1.72
CA MET A 337 -0.91 13.51 -0.52
C MET A 337 0.24 13.48 0.47
N VAL A 338 0.54 14.63 1.08
CA VAL A 338 1.50 14.75 2.17
C VAL A 338 0.71 14.97 3.46
N LEU A 339 0.98 14.15 4.46
CA LEU A 339 0.28 14.16 5.75
C LEU A 339 1.26 14.47 6.89
N SER A 340 0.83 15.25 7.88
CA SER A 340 1.62 15.47 9.10
C SER A 340 1.79 14.17 9.90
N LYS A 341 2.65 14.19 10.93
CA LYS A 341 2.78 13.05 11.86
C LYS A 341 1.47 12.66 12.57
N GLU A 342 0.54 13.61 12.75
CA GLU A 342 -0.82 13.39 13.26
C GLU A 342 -1.84 13.04 12.17
N LEU A 343 -1.37 12.65 10.97
CA LEU A 343 -2.17 12.23 9.83
C LEU A 343 -3.07 13.33 9.24
N GLN A 344 -2.78 14.61 9.47
CA GLN A 344 -3.52 15.71 8.84
C GLN A 344 -2.99 16.00 7.44
N LYS A 345 -3.87 16.21 6.45
CA LYS A 345 -3.44 16.60 5.09
C LYS A 345 -2.81 17.99 5.11
N ILE A 346 -1.53 18.06 4.75
CA ILE A 346 -0.74 19.31 4.67
C ILE A 346 -0.36 19.69 3.23
N GLY A 347 -0.54 18.78 2.27
CA GLY A 347 -0.47 19.09 0.84
C GLY A 347 -0.98 17.94 -0.02
N GLU A 348 -1.20 18.24 -1.30
CA GLU A 348 -1.57 17.27 -2.33
C GLU A 348 -1.03 17.75 -3.67
N TYR A 349 -0.36 16.85 -4.39
CA TYR A 349 0.42 17.16 -5.58
C TYR A 349 0.06 16.19 -6.70
N GLN A 350 -0.13 16.69 -7.91
CA GLN A 350 -0.35 15.83 -9.08
C GLN A 350 0.94 15.09 -9.42
N LEU A 351 0.85 13.77 -9.58
CA LEU A 351 1.97 12.95 -10.05
C LEU A 351 1.97 12.89 -11.59
N PRO A 352 3.14 13.03 -12.23
CA PRO A 352 3.31 12.73 -13.65
C PRO A 352 3.03 11.25 -13.95
N LYS A 353 2.61 10.94 -15.19
CA LYS A 353 2.05 9.63 -15.57
C LYS A 353 3.10 8.54 -15.75
N GLU A 354 4.35 8.93 -15.95
CA GLU A 354 5.52 8.07 -16.09
C GLU A 354 5.94 7.42 -14.76
N PHE A 355 5.45 7.92 -13.63
CA PHE A 355 5.80 7.37 -12.33
C PHE A 355 4.97 6.15 -11.97
N SER A 356 5.64 5.14 -11.43
CA SER A 356 4.98 3.96 -10.90
C SER A 356 4.29 4.28 -9.57
N ARG A 357 3.01 3.91 -9.46
CA ARG A 357 2.29 3.93 -8.16
C ARG A 357 2.95 3.05 -7.10
N TYR A 358 3.77 2.08 -7.51
CA TYR A 358 4.53 1.23 -6.59
C TYR A 358 5.81 1.91 -6.05
N GLY A 359 6.08 3.14 -6.47
CA GLY A 359 7.42 3.66 -6.61
C GLY A 359 7.85 4.77 -5.67
N ILE A 360 7.15 5.02 -4.56
CA ILE A 360 7.63 6.01 -3.58
C ILE A 360 8.62 5.37 -2.62
N PHE A 361 9.86 5.88 -2.62
CA PHE A 361 10.92 5.41 -1.75
C PHE A 361 11.44 6.50 -0.83
N ILE A 362 11.61 6.15 0.44
CA ILE A 362 11.96 7.10 1.49
C ILE A 362 13.30 6.73 2.10
N TYR A 363 14.27 7.60 1.84
CA TYR A 363 15.63 7.49 2.33
C TYR A 363 15.97 8.71 3.19
N LYS A 364 17.05 8.59 3.95
CA LYS A 364 17.59 9.74 4.70
C LYS A 364 18.01 10.84 3.74
N SER A 365 18.56 10.44 2.59
CA SER A 365 18.99 11.32 1.49
C SER A 365 17.82 12.08 0.85
N GLY A 366 16.63 11.49 0.74
CA GLY A 366 15.55 12.08 -0.04
C GLY A 366 14.26 11.27 -0.08
N VAL A 367 13.26 11.86 -0.73
CA VAL A 367 12.06 11.15 -1.19
C VAL A 367 12.20 10.97 -2.68
N TYR A 368 11.95 9.76 -3.16
CA TYR A 368 12.18 9.39 -4.55
C TYR A 368 10.94 8.78 -5.16
N LEU A 369 10.71 9.07 -6.45
CA LEU A 369 9.67 8.46 -7.26
C LEU A 369 10.30 7.57 -8.34
N LEU A 370 9.82 6.34 -8.44
CA LEU A 370 10.27 5.38 -9.44
C LEU A 370 9.69 5.69 -10.81
N ASN A 371 10.57 5.87 -11.79
CA ASN A 371 10.27 5.68 -13.19
C ASN A 371 10.88 4.34 -13.65
N ASN A 372 10.03 3.45 -14.16
CA ASN A 372 10.41 2.12 -14.62
C ASN A 372 9.96 1.84 -16.08
N GLU A 373 9.78 2.88 -16.90
CA GLU A 373 9.40 2.71 -18.30
C GLU A 373 10.50 2.01 -19.12
N SER A 374 11.76 2.09 -18.71
CA SER A 374 12.86 1.41 -19.37
C SER A 374 12.98 -0.05 -18.91
N GLU A 375 13.11 -0.97 -19.87
CA GLU A 375 13.34 -2.40 -19.57
C GLU A 375 14.73 -2.68 -18.97
N ASN A 376 15.70 -1.79 -19.19
CA ASN A 376 17.11 -2.03 -18.85
C ASN A 376 17.58 -1.21 -17.63
N LYS A 377 16.76 -0.30 -17.12
CA LYS A 377 17.12 0.53 -15.97
C LYS A 377 15.91 1.00 -15.19
N LEU A 378 16.13 1.25 -13.91
CA LEU A 378 15.23 1.98 -13.04
C LEU A 378 15.80 3.37 -12.79
N ILE A 379 14.94 4.38 -12.73
CA ILE A 379 15.33 5.73 -12.33
C ILE A 379 14.53 6.11 -11.10
N LEU A 380 15.23 6.50 -10.03
CA LEU A 380 14.64 7.08 -8.84
C LEU A 380 14.80 8.59 -8.91
N HIS A 381 13.71 9.29 -9.19
CA HIS A 381 13.73 10.75 -9.30
C HIS A 381 13.61 11.39 -7.94
N ASN A 382 14.55 12.25 -7.57
CA ASN A 382 14.51 12.95 -6.29
C ASN A 382 13.49 14.09 -6.32
N ILE A 383 12.62 14.13 -5.31
CA ILE A 383 11.55 15.13 -5.23
C ILE A 383 11.57 15.91 -3.90
N SER A 384 10.99 17.10 -3.94
CA SER A 384 10.64 17.88 -2.76
C SER A 384 9.33 18.64 -2.95
N PHE A 385 8.85 19.25 -1.85
CA PHE A 385 7.55 19.90 -1.79
C PHE A 385 7.74 21.42 -1.61
N PRO A 386 7.19 22.28 -2.49
CA PRO A 386 7.41 23.73 -2.45
C PRO A 386 7.01 24.42 -1.15
N SER A 387 6.10 23.82 -0.38
CA SER A 387 5.36 24.50 0.71
C SER A 387 5.41 23.77 2.06
N ILE A 388 6.24 22.72 2.23
CA ILE A 388 6.15 21.78 3.37
C ILE A 388 7.50 21.36 3.97
#